data_AF-A0A3M2B2A0-F1
#
_entry.id   AF-A0A3M2B2A0-F1
#
_cell.length_a   1.000
_cell.length_b   1.000
_cell.length_c   1.000
_cell.angle_alpha   90.00
_cell.angle_beta   90.00
_cell.angle_gamma   90.00
#
_symmetry.space_group_name_H-M   'P 1'
#
loop_
_entity.id
_entity.type
_entity.pdbx_description
1 polymer ?
#
loop_
_entity_poly.entity_id
_entity_poly.type
_entity_poly.pdbx_seq_one_letter_code
_entity_poly.pdbx_strand_id
1 'polypeptide(L)'
;MRESGFDIQRVIELIADRKIEEAMQEGKFDDLPGKGKPLPLDEEWFAPPEMRPAIRLLKSAGVLPDWLERAREIERLREDAQRLWRIAEREYPRACQLGAERFHEWRENSWQRILTVMQRVNSLILAYNCSAPTNATPQIPFQIETEQNRFYTVFVLEHSEECPTGAE
;
A
#
# COMPACT_ATOMS: atom_id res chain seq x y z
N MET A 1 -12.99 40.52 12.05
CA MET A 1 -11.77 41.00 12.74
C MET A 1 -10.88 39.79 12.96
N ARG A 2 -9.87 39.56 12.12
CA ARG A 2 -8.85 38.53 12.41
C ARG A 2 -7.72 39.28 13.08
N GLU A 3 -7.48 38.96 14.35
CA GLU A 3 -6.35 39.50 15.09
C GLU A 3 -5.08 39.18 14.29
N SER A 4 -4.37 40.24 13.91
CA SER A 4 -3.02 40.19 13.38
C SER A 4 -2.10 39.73 14.50
N GLY A 5 -2.12 38.42 14.76
CA GLY A 5 -1.20 37.75 15.68
C GLY A 5 0.21 37.88 15.13
N PHE A 6 1.10 38.43 15.94
CA PHE A 6 2.53 38.51 15.67
C PHE A 6 3.04 37.10 15.30
N ASP A 7 3.49 36.93 14.05
CA ASP A 7 3.92 35.63 13.52
C ASP A 7 5.30 35.29 14.08
N ILE A 8 5.30 34.59 15.22
CA ILE A 8 6.50 34.17 15.95
C ILE A 8 7.44 33.35 15.05
N GLN A 9 6.89 32.55 14.14
CA GLN A 9 7.66 31.77 13.17
C GLN A 9 8.49 32.70 12.28
N ARG A 10 7.85 33.74 11.74
CA ARG A 10 8.49 34.73 10.87
C ARG A 10 9.55 35.59 11.57
N VAL A 11 9.38 35.81 12.87
CA VAL A 11 10.36 36.54 13.69
C VAL A 11 11.58 35.67 13.98
N ILE A 12 11.39 34.37 14.24
CA ILE A 12 12.49 33.41 14.40
C ILE A 12 13.29 33.29 13.09
N GLU A 13 12.61 33.20 11.95
CA GLU A 13 13.25 33.18 10.62
C GLU A 13 14.12 34.42 10.39
N LEU A 14 13.57 35.62 10.62
CA LEU A 14 14.31 36.89 10.49
C LEU A 14 15.55 36.98 11.39
N ILE A 15 15.46 36.47 12.63
CA ILE A 15 16.59 36.44 13.56
C ILE A 15 17.64 35.41 13.11
N ALA A 16 17.20 34.24 12.62
CA ALA A 16 18.08 33.20 12.13
C ALA A 16 18.85 33.66 10.87
N ASP A 17 18.17 34.25 9.90
CA ASP A 17 18.78 34.76 8.66
C ASP A 17 19.85 35.81 8.97
N ARG A 18 19.54 36.77 9.86
CA ARG A 18 20.46 37.82 10.26
C ARG A 18 21.69 37.28 10.99
N LYS A 19 21.52 36.27 11.85
CA LYS A 19 22.62 35.57 12.53
C LYS A 19 23.50 34.80 11.55
N ILE A 20 22.92 34.21 10.51
CA ILE A 20 23.65 33.50 9.46
C ILE A 20 24.48 34.50 8.64
N GLU A 21 23.89 35.62 8.22
CA GLU A 21 24.60 36.69 7.50
C GLU A 21 25.77 37.27 8.30
N GLU A 22 25.57 37.57 9.59
CA GLU A 22 26.63 38.04 10.49
C GLU A 22 27.77 37.01 10.57
N ALA A 23 27.45 35.72 10.73
CA ALA A 23 28.45 34.66 10.75
C ALA A 23 29.18 34.46 9.40
N MET A 24 28.51 34.71 8.28
CA MET A 24 29.13 34.73 6.95
C MET A 24 30.10 35.90 6.79
N GLN A 25 29.73 37.10 7.24
CA GLN A 25 30.61 38.29 7.19
C GLN A 25 31.83 38.14 8.10
N GLU A 26 31.66 37.47 9.25
CA GLU A 26 32.76 37.16 10.18
C GLU A 26 33.66 36.01 9.69
N GLY A 27 33.38 35.42 8.52
CA GLY A 27 34.18 34.32 7.97
C GLY A 27 34.08 33.02 8.78
N LYS A 28 33.07 32.86 9.64
CA LYS A 28 32.90 31.66 10.48
C LYS A 28 32.65 30.38 9.67
N PHE A 29 32.26 30.51 8.39
CA PHE A 29 32.09 29.40 7.46
C PHE A 29 33.34 29.16 6.58
N ASP A 30 34.41 29.93 6.76
CA ASP A 30 35.56 29.88 5.87
C ASP A 30 36.48 28.67 6.09
N ASP A 31 36.57 28.18 7.32
CA ASP A 31 37.40 27.03 7.71
C ASP A 31 36.57 25.93 8.39
N LEU A 32 35.43 25.58 7.80
CA LEU A 32 34.62 24.47 8.32
C LEU A 32 35.36 23.14 8.19
N PRO A 33 35.31 22.29 9.23
CA PRO A 33 35.86 20.94 9.16
C PRO A 33 35.16 20.17 8.04
N GLY A 34 35.90 19.83 6.99
CA GLY A 34 35.38 19.12 5.82
C GLY A 34 35.03 19.99 4.62
N LYS A 35 35.27 21.31 4.66
CA LYS A 35 35.08 22.20 3.49
C LYS A 35 35.88 21.69 2.29
N GLY A 36 35.19 21.53 1.16
CA GLY A 36 35.77 21.03 -0.10
C GLY A 36 36.07 19.52 -0.14
N LYS A 37 35.85 18.78 0.94
CA LYS A 37 35.92 17.31 0.93
C LYS A 37 34.57 16.75 0.44
N PRO A 38 34.58 15.61 -0.29
CA PRO A 38 33.34 14.90 -0.59
C PRO A 38 32.58 14.65 0.71
N LEU A 39 31.28 14.98 0.71
CA LEU A 39 30.41 14.61 1.83
C LEU A 39 30.56 13.11 2.08
N PRO A 40 30.74 12.65 3.33
CA PRO A 40 30.65 11.24 3.63
C PRO A 40 29.22 10.81 3.32
N LEU A 41 29.03 10.19 2.16
CA LEU A 41 27.80 9.51 1.76
C LEU A 41 27.64 8.22 2.57
N ASP A 42 27.86 8.30 3.88
CA ASP A 42 27.44 7.25 4.80
C ASP A 42 25.91 7.23 4.64
N GLU A 43 25.41 6.23 3.90
CA GLU A 43 24.01 6.12 3.49
C GLU A 43 23.04 6.01 4.68
N GLU A 44 23.55 6.08 5.91
CA GLU A 44 22.81 5.92 7.17
C GLU A 44 23.09 7.05 8.18
N TRP A 45 23.43 8.27 7.75
CA TRP A 45 23.59 9.42 8.66
C TRP A 45 22.35 9.69 9.52
N PHE A 46 21.17 9.33 9.00
CA PHE A 46 19.88 9.39 9.70
C PHE A 46 19.68 8.28 10.74
N ALA A 47 20.52 7.24 10.74
CA ALA A 47 20.42 6.13 11.68
C ALA A 47 21.36 6.31 12.89
N PRO A 48 20.92 5.94 14.10
CA PRO A 48 21.76 5.92 15.29
C PRO A 48 23.04 5.08 15.07
N PRO A 49 24.22 5.53 15.55
CA PRO A 49 25.50 4.84 15.32
C PRO A 49 25.49 3.35 15.65
N GLU A 50 24.81 2.97 16.74
CA GLU A 50 24.64 1.61 17.21
C GLU A 50 23.83 0.71 16.24
N MET A 51 22.95 1.30 15.42
CA MET A 51 22.12 0.57 14.46
C MET A 51 22.76 0.46 13.06
N ARG A 52 23.73 1.33 12.74
CA ARG A 52 24.38 1.34 11.41
C ARG A 52 24.99 -0.01 11.00
N PRO A 53 25.68 -0.79 11.87
CA PRO A 53 26.22 -2.09 11.49
C PRO A 53 25.14 -3.10 11.12
N ALA A 54 24.03 -3.11 11.85
CA ALA A 54 22.90 -4.00 11.58
C ALA A 54 22.20 -3.62 10.26
N ILE A 55 21.99 -2.32 10.01
CA ILE A 55 21.40 -1.82 8.77
C ILE A 55 22.30 -2.14 7.56
N ARG A 56 23.62 -1.94 7.69
CA ARG A 56 24.60 -2.30 6.66
C ARG A 56 24.63 -3.80 6.40
N LEU A 57 24.58 -4.63 7.45
CA LEU A 57 24.54 -6.07 7.31
C LEU A 57 23.28 -6.51 6.54
N LEU A 58 22.10 -6.01 6.92
CA LEU A 58 20.84 -6.31 6.23
C LEU A 58 20.85 -5.85 4.77
N LYS A 59 21.34 -4.63 4.49
CA LYS A 59 21.53 -4.14 3.11
C LYS A 59 22.49 -5.04 2.32
N SER A 60 23.63 -5.39 2.91
CA SER A 60 24.69 -6.20 2.26
C SER A 60 24.27 -7.64 1.99
N ALA A 61 23.41 -8.20 2.84
CA ALA A 61 22.88 -9.55 2.69
C ALA A 61 21.78 -9.63 1.61
N GLY A 62 21.28 -8.49 1.11
CA GLY A 62 20.16 -8.43 0.17
C GLY A 62 18.84 -8.94 0.75
N VAL A 63 18.77 -9.16 2.07
CA VAL A 63 17.60 -9.70 2.76
C VAL A 63 16.68 -8.54 3.07
N LEU A 64 15.50 -8.55 2.44
CA LEU A 64 14.46 -7.60 2.77
C LEU A 64 13.94 -7.93 4.17
N PRO A 65 13.73 -6.93 5.04
CA PRO A 65 12.95 -7.14 6.25
C PRO A 65 11.66 -7.90 5.96
N ASP A 66 11.29 -8.87 6.79
CA ASP A 66 10.14 -9.75 6.52
C ASP A 66 8.84 -9.00 6.16
N TRP A 67 8.61 -7.82 6.75
CA TRP A 67 7.43 -7.00 6.44
C TRP A 67 7.46 -6.47 5.00
N LEU A 68 8.64 -6.19 4.44
CA LEU A 68 8.80 -5.83 3.02
C LEU A 68 8.60 -7.03 2.10
N GLU A 69 9.03 -8.22 2.51
CA GLU A 69 8.73 -9.45 1.75
C GLU A 69 7.23 -9.73 1.71
N ARG A 70 6.55 -9.61 2.86
CA ARG A 70 5.09 -9.72 2.96
C ARG A 70 4.39 -8.68 2.11
N ALA A 71 4.88 -7.43 2.08
CA ALA A 71 4.32 -6.39 1.22
C ALA A 71 4.37 -6.77 -0.26
N ARG A 72 5.49 -7.34 -0.73
CA ARG A 72 5.63 -7.83 -2.11
C ARG A 72 4.71 -9.02 -2.39
N GLU A 73 4.58 -9.95 -1.45
CA GLU A 73 3.66 -11.10 -1.60
C GLU A 73 2.20 -10.65 -1.65
N ILE A 74 1.81 -9.68 -0.80
CA ILE A 74 0.47 -9.07 -0.82
C ILE A 74 0.18 -8.48 -2.19
N GLU A 75 1.11 -7.67 -2.75
CA GLU A 75 0.90 -7.04 -4.05
C GLU A 75 0.72 -8.08 -5.16
N ARG A 76 1.62 -9.07 -5.21
CA ARG A 76 1.53 -10.16 -6.18
C ARG A 76 0.20 -10.91 -6.10
N LEU A 77 -0.27 -11.22 -4.89
CA LEU A 77 -1.53 -11.94 -4.72
C LEU A 77 -2.76 -11.08 -5.02
N ARG A 78 -2.69 -9.75 -4.82
CA ARG A 78 -3.73 -8.83 -5.29
C ARG A 78 -3.84 -8.87 -6.82
N GLU A 79 -2.71 -8.84 -7.52
CA GLU A 79 -2.67 -9.01 -8.98
C GLU A 79 -3.25 -10.36 -9.41
N ASP A 80 -2.95 -11.45 -8.68
CA ASP A 80 -3.51 -12.77 -8.95
C ASP A 80 -5.04 -12.80 -8.77
N ALA A 81 -5.58 -12.17 -7.73
CA ALA A 81 -7.03 -12.04 -7.54
C ALA A 81 -7.68 -11.27 -8.71
N GLN A 82 -7.07 -10.15 -9.13
CA GLN A 82 -7.53 -9.39 -10.31
C GLN A 82 -7.42 -10.19 -11.61
N ARG A 83 -6.40 -11.04 -11.75
CA ARG A 83 -6.23 -11.93 -12.89
C ARG A 83 -7.34 -12.98 -12.94
N LEU A 84 -7.68 -13.59 -11.80
CA LEU A 84 -8.78 -14.54 -11.70
C LEU A 84 -10.13 -13.88 -12.02
N TRP A 85 -10.34 -12.64 -11.58
CA TRP A 85 -11.51 -11.86 -11.95
C TRP A 85 -11.63 -11.67 -13.48
N ARG A 86 -10.54 -11.24 -14.14
CA ARG A 86 -10.51 -11.10 -15.61
C ARG A 86 -10.74 -12.41 -16.35
N ILE A 87 -10.28 -13.53 -15.79
CA ILE A 87 -10.56 -14.87 -16.33
C ILE A 87 -12.06 -15.15 -16.25
N ALA A 88 -12.69 -14.89 -15.10
CA ALA A 88 -14.14 -15.04 -14.94
C ALA A 88 -14.92 -14.15 -15.92
N GLU A 89 -14.53 -12.89 -16.10
CA GLU A 89 -15.13 -11.98 -17.09
C GLU A 89 -15.03 -12.52 -18.52
N ARG A 90 -13.89 -13.11 -18.89
CA ARG A 90 -13.69 -13.69 -20.22
C ARG A 90 -14.49 -14.98 -20.42
N GLU A 91 -14.65 -15.79 -19.38
CA GLU A 91 -15.40 -17.05 -19.43
C GLU A 91 -16.92 -16.83 -19.34
N TYR A 92 -17.36 -15.74 -18.74
CA TYR A 92 -18.76 -15.44 -18.46
C TYR A 92 -19.70 -15.57 -19.67
N PRO A 93 -19.41 -15.00 -20.86
CA PRO A 93 -20.30 -15.14 -22.02
C PRO A 93 -20.51 -16.60 -22.45
N ARG A 94 -19.47 -17.43 -22.30
CA ARG A 94 -19.56 -18.87 -22.56
C ARG A 94 -20.31 -19.59 -21.44
N ALA A 95 -20.11 -19.17 -20.19
CA ALA A 95 -20.80 -19.71 -19.04
C ALA A 95 -22.31 -19.49 -19.11
N CYS A 96 -22.78 -18.32 -19.58
CA CYS A 96 -24.21 -18.03 -19.77
C CYS A 96 -24.90 -18.93 -20.80
N GLN A 97 -24.13 -19.53 -21.73
CA GLN A 97 -24.66 -20.48 -22.71
C GLN A 97 -24.76 -21.91 -22.14
N LEU A 98 -24.24 -22.14 -20.94
CA LEU A 98 -24.41 -23.40 -20.22
C LEU A 98 -25.82 -23.46 -19.62
N GLY A 99 -26.30 -24.68 -19.33
CA GLY A 99 -27.51 -24.84 -18.53
C GLY A 99 -27.33 -24.27 -17.11
N ALA A 100 -28.44 -23.92 -16.45
CA ALA A 100 -28.44 -23.24 -15.14
C ALA A 100 -27.55 -23.92 -14.09
N GLU A 101 -27.62 -25.25 -13.99
CA GLU A 101 -26.80 -26.03 -13.05
C GLU A 101 -25.29 -25.82 -13.27
N ARG A 102 -24.84 -25.94 -14.53
CA ARG A 102 -23.42 -25.74 -14.89
C ARG A 102 -22.99 -24.29 -14.74
N PHE A 103 -23.89 -23.33 -14.97
CA PHE A 103 -23.61 -21.92 -14.71
C PHE A 103 -23.39 -21.67 -13.22
N HIS A 104 -24.26 -22.20 -12.35
CA HIS A 104 -24.10 -22.07 -10.90
C HIS A 104 -22.81 -22.72 -10.40
N GLU A 105 -22.47 -23.90 -10.92
CA GLU A 105 -21.21 -24.59 -10.62
C GLU A 105 -20.01 -23.74 -11.07
N TRP A 106 -20.01 -23.23 -12.30
CA TRP A 106 -18.95 -22.34 -12.78
C TRP A 106 -18.82 -21.08 -11.93
N ARG A 107 -19.95 -20.46 -11.55
CA ARG A 107 -19.97 -19.24 -10.74
C ARG A 107 -19.38 -19.48 -9.36
N GLU A 108 -19.78 -20.57 -8.70
CA GLU A 108 -19.28 -20.95 -7.40
C GLU A 108 -17.78 -21.28 -7.46
N ASN A 109 -17.36 -22.10 -8.42
CA ASN A 109 -15.94 -22.46 -8.59
C ASN A 109 -15.07 -21.24 -8.90
N SER A 110 -15.56 -20.32 -9.75
CA SER A 110 -14.88 -19.06 -10.05
C SER A 110 -14.73 -18.20 -8.80
N TRP A 111 -15.78 -18.08 -8.00
CA TRP A 111 -15.75 -17.35 -6.73
C TRP A 111 -14.78 -18.00 -5.73
N GLN A 112 -14.83 -19.31 -5.54
CA GLN A 112 -13.95 -20.03 -4.62
C GLN A 112 -12.46 -19.83 -4.94
N ARG A 113 -12.10 -19.79 -6.23
CA ARG A 113 -10.72 -19.49 -6.67
C ARG A 113 -10.29 -18.08 -6.25
N ILE A 114 -11.15 -17.07 -6.44
CA ILE A 114 -10.86 -15.69 -6.07
C ILE A 114 -10.82 -15.54 -4.53
N LEU A 115 -11.79 -16.15 -3.84
CA LEU A 115 -11.91 -16.16 -2.38
C LEU A 115 -10.65 -16.70 -1.71
N THR A 116 -10.13 -17.83 -2.18
CA THR A 116 -8.91 -18.46 -1.65
C THR A 116 -7.73 -17.48 -1.68
N VAL A 117 -7.56 -16.76 -2.79
CA VAL A 117 -6.48 -15.77 -2.92
C VAL A 117 -6.72 -14.57 -2.01
N MET A 118 -7.94 -14.03 -1.95
CA MET A 118 -8.26 -12.89 -1.07
C MET A 118 -8.08 -13.22 0.41
N GLN A 119 -8.46 -14.43 0.85
CA GLN A 119 -8.24 -14.88 2.23
C GLN A 119 -6.75 -15.00 2.56
N ARG A 120 -5.95 -15.50 1.60
CA ARG A 120 -4.49 -15.51 1.73
C ARG A 120 -3.92 -14.11 1.86
N VAL A 121 -4.38 -13.15 1.04
CA VAL A 121 -3.99 -11.73 1.13
C VAL A 121 -4.35 -11.16 2.50
N ASN A 122 -5.57 -11.37 2.99
CA ASN A 122 -6.00 -10.86 4.30
C ASN A 122 -5.14 -11.41 5.44
N SER A 123 -4.73 -12.68 5.35
CA SER A 123 -3.86 -13.33 6.34
C SER A 123 -2.46 -12.70 6.34
N LEU A 124 -1.91 -12.40 5.17
CA LEU A 124 -0.63 -11.69 5.04
C LEU A 124 -0.71 -10.24 5.49
N ILE A 125 -1.82 -9.55 5.20
CA ILE A 125 -2.07 -8.18 5.65
C ILE A 125 -2.10 -8.11 7.17
N LEU A 126 -2.74 -9.07 7.83
CA LEU A 126 -2.73 -9.14 9.30
C LEU A 126 -1.30 -9.27 9.82
N ALA A 127 -0.52 -10.21 9.28
CA ALA A 127 0.88 -10.39 9.67
C ALA A 127 1.74 -9.15 9.37
N TYR A 128 1.53 -8.50 8.23
CA TYR A 128 2.20 -7.26 7.84
C TYR A 128 1.87 -6.13 8.82
N ASN A 129 0.59 -5.85 9.07
CA ASN A 129 0.16 -4.76 9.95
C ASN A 129 0.64 -4.95 11.39
N CYS A 130 0.85 -6.19 11.85
CA CYS A 130 1.39 -6.47 13.18
C CYS A 130 2.93 -6.41 13.25
N SER A 131 3.65 -6.58 12.14
CA SER A 131 5.12 -6.65 12.12
C SER A 131 5.78 -5.40 11.52
N ALA A 132 5.03 -4.57 10.82
CA ALA A 132 5.54 -3.38 10.18
C ALA A 132 5.83 -2.26 11.21
N PRO A 133 6.90 -1.48 11.03
CA PRO A 133 7.21 -0.34 11.90
C PRO A 133 6.16 0.77 11.79
N THR A 134 6.09 1.66 12.78
CA THR A 134 5.07 2.72 12.87
C THR A 134 5.03 3.68 11.67
N ASN A 135 6.12 3.80 10.92
CA ASN A 135 6.22 4.64 9.73
C ASN A 135 5.77 3.93 8.43
N ALA A 136 5.49 2.63 8.47
CA ALA A 136 5.01 1.88 7.32
C ALA A 136 3.50 2.10 7.11
N THR A 137 3.08 2.22 5.85
CA THR A 137 1.67 2.39 5.51
C THR A 137 0.88 1.11 5.80
N PRO A 138 -0.19 1.15 6.61
CA PRO A 138 -1.00 -0.03 6.87
C PRO A 138 -1.72 -0.50 5.61
N GLN A 139 -1.83 -1.81 5.45
CA GLN A 139 -2.51 -2.46 4.33
C GLN A 139 -3.96 -2.75 4.69
N ILE A 140 -4.89 -2.50 3.75
CA ILE A 140 -6.33 -2.68 3.97
C ILE A 140 -6.76 -4.07 3.47
N PRO A 141 -7.37 -4.91 4.32
CA PRO A 141 -7.86 -6.23 3.92
C PRO A 141 -9.07 -6.12 2.99
N PHE A 142 -9.26 -7.14 2.15
CA PHE A 142 -10.47 -7.29 1.35
C PHE A 142 -11.68 -7.54 2.24
N GLN A 143 -12.77 -6.82 1.97
CA GLN A 143 -14.08 -7.09 2.57
C GLN A 143 -14.77 -8.21 1.80
N ILE A 144 -14.63 -9.44 2.27
CA ILE A 144 -15.06 -10.64 1.55
C ILE A 144 -16.55 -10.61 1.20
N GLU A 145 -17.41 -10.19 2.13
CA GLU A 145 -18.86 -10.11 1.91
C GLU A 145 -19.20 -9.09 0.82
N THR A 146 -18.57 -7.92 0.84
CA THR A 146 -18.75 -6.87 -0.16
C THR A 146 -18.30 -7.35 -1.54
N GLU A 147 -17.14 -7.99 -1.64
CA GLU A 147 -16.62 -8.52 -2.91
C GLU A 147 -17.47 -9.69 -3.43
N GLN A 148 -18.02 -10.51 -2.53
CA GLN A 148 -18.96 -11.57 -2.90
C GLN A 148 -20.21 -10.99 -3.52
N ASN A 149 -20.85 -10.02 -2.85
CA ASN A 149 -22.05 -9.36 -3.35
C ASN A 149 -21.80 -8.74 -4.72
N ARG A 150 -20.65 -8.07 -4.89
CA ARG A 150 -20.22 -7.51 -6.17
C ARG A 150 -20.07 -8.60 -7.25
N PHE A 151 -19.39 -9.70 -6.95
CA PHE A 151 -19.20 -10.80 -7.89
C PHE A 151 -20.54 -11.39 -8.34
N TYR A 152 -21.43 -11.67 -7.41
CA TYR A 152 -22.73 -12.26 -7.68
C TYR A 152 -23.69 -11.31 -8.40
N THR A 153 -23.52 -9.99 -8.23
CA THR A 153 -24.26 -8.97 -8.99
C THR A 153 -23.78 -8.88 -10.44
N VAL A 154 -22.48 -9.03 -10.68
CA VAL A 154 -21.89 -8.97 -12.03
C VAL A 154 -22.17 -10.24 -12.83
N PHE A 155 -22.09 -11.40 -12.20
CA PHE A 155 -22.22 -12.70 -12.85
C PHE A 155 -23.60 -13.33 -12.58
N VAL A 156 -24.62 -12.80 -13.25
CA VAL A 156 -26.03 -13.22 -13.13
C VAL A 156 -26.51 -13.94 -14.38
N LEU A 157 -27.33 -14.99 -14.24
CA LEU A 157 -27.93 -15.66 -15.39
C LEU A 157 -29.27 -14.99 -15.71
N GLU A 158 -29.35 -14.21 -16.80
CA GLU A 158 -30.56 -13.44 -17.18
C GLU A 158 -31.72 -14.28 -17.75
N HIS A 159 -31.86 -15.57 -17.41
CA HIS A 159 -32.94 -16.43 -17.91
C HIS A 159 -33.95 -16.90 -16.85
N SER A 160 -34.12 -16.16 -15.75
CA SER A 160 -35.35 -16.26 -14.96
C SER A 160 -36.27 -15.10 -15.33
N GLU A 161 -37.07 -15.28 -16.39
CA GLU A 161 -38.37 -14.63 -16.46
C GLU A 161 -39.22 -15.13 -15.27
N GLU A 162 -39.06 -14.50 -14.10
CA GLU A 162 -40.20 -14.37 -13.21
C GLU A 162 -41.18 -13.44 -13.90
N CYS A 163 -42.11 -14.05 -14.63
CA CYS A 163 -43.32 -13.42 -15.10
C CYS A 163 -43.99 -12.72 -13.89
N PRO A 164 -44.21 -11.38 -13.91
CA PRO A 164 -44.97 -10.72 -12.87
C PRO A 164 -46.43 -11.15 -13.05
N THR A 165 -46.80 -12.24 -12.38
CA THR A 165 -48.18 -12.71 -12.38
C THR A 165 -48.93 -11.77 -11.44
N GLY A 166 -49.72 -10.89 -12.07
CA GLY A 166 -50.84 -10.11 -11.55
C GLY A 166 -50.96 -9.96 -10.04
N ALA A 167 -50.73 -8.74 -9.58
CA ALA A 167 -51.48 -8.21 -8.44
C ALA A 167 -52.94 -8.01 -8.90
N GLU A 168 -53.84 -8.86 -8.41
CA GLU A 168 -55.24 -8.50 -8.15
C GLU A 168 -55.40 -8.11 -6.69
#